data_AF-A0A538Q8C3-F1
#
_entry.id   AF-A0A538Q8C3-F1
#
_cell.length_a   1.000
_cell.length_b   1.000
_cell.length_c   1.000
_cell.angle_alpha   90.00
_cell.angle_beta   90.00
_cell.angle_gamma   90.00
#
_symmetry.space_group_name_H-M   'P 1'
#
loop_
_entity.id
_entity.type
_entity.pdbx_description
1 polymer ?
#
loop_
_entity_poly.entity_id
_entity_poly.type
_entity_poly.pdbx_seq_one_letter_code
_entity_poly.pdbx_strand_id
1 'polypeptide(L)'
;MLSSTSELDVRPLTRLFRALGDETRLRIVALLSHGELCVCHIETALGLNQSTASRHLGILKAAGIVDSRRDGTWVHYAITEQDHATVAQALEVLTSAFGAERALRADHARLRRSCGPGACAS
;
A
#
# COMPACT_ATOMS: atom_id res chain seq x y z
N MET A 1 11.04 -3.27 -43.20
CA MET A 1 11.42 -2.16 -42.29
C MET A 1 10.18 -1.78 -41.50
N LEU A 2 10.02 -2.38 -40.32
CA LEU A 2 8.85 -2.13 -39.46
C LEU A 2 9.08 -0.84 -38.69
N SER A 3 8.17 0.12 -38.86
CA SER A 3 8.19 1.40 -38.15
C SER A 3 8.17 1.18 -36.65
N SER A 4 9.27 1.61 -36.03
CA SER A 4 9.45 1.80 -34.60
C SER A 4 8.69 3.05 -34.19
N THR A 5 7.53 2.86 -33.57
CA THR A 5 6.87 3.87 -32.74
C THR A 5 6.46 3.17 -31.45
N SER A 6 6.99 3.63 -30.33
CA SER A 6 6.71 3.17 -28.97
C SER A 6 5.20 3.14 -28.70
N GLU A 7 4.59 1.95 -28.68
CA GLU A 7 3.27 1.77 -28.08
C GLU A 7 3.41 2.02 -26.57
N LEU A 8 2.68 3.01 -26.04
CA LEU A 8 2.56 3.23 -24.61
C LEU A 8 1.90 1.98 -23.99
N ASP A 9 2.66 1.13 -23.30
CA ASP A 9 2.07 0.00 -22.57
C ASP A 9 1.37 0.54 -21.31
N VAL A 10 0.07 0.82 -21.44
CA VAL A 10 -0.78 1.33 -20.36
C VAL A 10 -1.32 0.23 -19.44
N ARG A 11 -1.04 -1.06 -19.72
CA ARG A 11 -1.59 -2.18 -18.94
C ARG A 11 -1.09 -2.19 -17.48
N PRO A 12 0.19 -1.87 -17.19
CA PRO A 12 0.67 -1.74 -15.81
C PRO A 12 -0.06 -0.62 -15.05
N LEU A 13 -0.21 0.56 -15.66
CA LEU A 13 -0.96 1.67 -15.08
C LEU A 13 -2.44 1.33 -14.88
N THR A 14 -3.07 0.63 -15.83
CA THR A 14 -4.47 0.19 -15.69
C THR A 14 -4.64 -0.74 -14.49
N ARG A 15 -3.69 -1.66 -14.25
CA ARG A 15 -3.69 -2.54 -13.08
C ARG A 15 -3.53 -1.74 -11.79
N LEU A 16 -2.58 -0.80 -11.77
CA LEU A 16 -2.37 0.12 -10.64
C LEU A 16 -3.65 0.88 -10.30
N PHE A 17 -4.25 1.60 -11.26
CA PHE A 17 -5.43 2.43 -11.00
C PHE A 17 -6.67 1.61 -10.63
N ARG A 18 -6.85 0.41 -11.19
CA ARG A 18 -7.94 -0.50 -10.76
C ARG A 18 -7.77 -0.91 -9.30
N ALA A 19 -6.55 -1.21 -8.87
CA ALA A 19 -6.26 -1.53 -7.49
C ALA A 19 -6.31 -0.30 -6.58
N LEU A 20 -6.02 0.90 -7.06
CA LEU A 20 -6.13 2.14 -6.26
C LEU A 20 -7.53 2.78 -6.29
N GLY A 21 -8.44 2.34 -7.15
CA GLY A 21 -9.80 2.90 -7.30
C GLY A 21 -10.78 2.57 -6.15
N ASP A 22 -10.30 2.48 -4.91
CA ASP A 22 -11.07 2.15 -3.72
C ASP A 22 -10.51 2.91 -2.51
N GLU A 23 -11.41 3.52 -1.75
CA GLU A 23 -11.06 4.38 -0.63
C GLU A 23 -10.23 3.65 0.43
N THR A 24 -10.64 2.44 0.81
CA THR A 24 -9.94 1.64 1.82
C THR A 24 -8.53 1.28 1.35
N ARG A 25 -8.37 0.90 0.07
CA ARG A 25 -7.05 0.57 -0.49
C ARG A 25 -6.13 1.79 -0.55
N LEU A 26 -6.64 2.97 -0.90
CA LEU A 26 -5.86 4.22 -0.84
C LEU A 26 -5.42 4.53 0.58
N ARG A 27 -6.30 4.35 1.58
CA ARG A 27 -5.97 4.55 2.99
C ARG A 27 -4.91 3.57 3.50
N ILE A 28 -4.95 2.31 3.04
CA ILE A 28 -3.90 1.32 3.35
C ILE A 28 -2.56 1.75 2.75
N VAL A 29 -2.52 2.15 1.48
CA VAL A 29 -1.27 2.62 0.82
C VAL A 29 -0.73 3.87 1.52
N ALA A 30 -1.60 4.78 1.91
CA ALA A 30 -1.26 5.96 2.71
C ALA A 30 -0.63 5.60 4.07
N LEU A 31 -1.15 4.59 4.77
CA LEU A 31 -0.52 4.12 6.01
C LEU A 31 0.87 3.51 5.75
N LEU A 32 0.97 2.69 4.71
CA LEU A 32 2.22 2.01 4.32
C LEU A 32 3.29 2.94 3.75
N SER A 33 2.94 4.16 3.31
CA SER A 33 3.93 5.15 2.88
C SER A 33 4.81 5.67 4.01
N HIS A 34 4.46 5.36 5.26
CA HIS A 34 5.19 5.76 6.46
C HIS A 34 6.02 4.62 7.08
N GLY A 35 6.02 3.44 6.45
CA GLY A 35 6.75 2.26 6.92
C GLY A 35 5.95 0.98 6.79
N GLU A 36 6.61 -0.14 7.08
CA GLU A 36 5.97 -1.45 7.05
C GLU A 36 4.98 -1.64 8.21
N LEU A 37 3.86 -2.30 7.94
CA LEU A 37 2.79 -2.53 8.92
C LEU A 37 2.30 -3.97 8.87
N CYS A 38 1.97 -4.54 10.03
CA CYS A 38 1.26 -5.82 10.08
C CYS A 38 -0.24 -5.63 9.84
N VAL A 39 -0.95 -6.73 9.59
CA VAL A 39 -2.41 -6.69 9.38
C VAL A 39 -3.17 -6.08 10.56
N CYS A 40 -2.74 -6.35 11.80
CA CYS A 40 -3.40 -5.84 13.00
C CYS A 40 -3.28 -4.31 13.16
N HIS A 41 -2.17 -3.73 12.71
CA HIS A 41 -2.01 -2.28 12.63
C HIS A 41 -3.01 -1.66 11.66
N ILE A 42 -3.21 -2.29 10.50
CA ILE A 42 -4.15 -1.82 9.47
C ILE A 42 -5.60 -1.92 9.97
N GLU A 43 -5.97 -3.05 10.59
CA GLU A 43 -7.27 -3.24 11.24
C GLU A 43 -7.55 -2.14 12.26
N THR A 44 -6.59 -1.88 13.15
CA THR A 44 -6.75 -0.88 14.22
C THR A 44 -6.83 0.55 13.67
N ALA A 45 -5.96 0.88 12.72
CA ALA A 45 -5.91 2.22 12.13
C ALA A 45 -7.19 2.54 11.34
N LEU A 46 -7.76 1.56 10.63
CA LEU A 46 -8.89 1.76 9.73
C LEU A 46 -10.24 1.28 10.29
N GLY A 47 -10.26 0.61 11.45
CA GLY A 47 -11.48 0.03 12.03
C GLY A 47 -12.02 -1.14 11.20
N LEU A 48 -11.14 -1.90 10.56
CA LEU A 48 -11.51 -3.02 9.69
C LEU A 48 -11.43 -4.35 10.45
N ASN A 49 -12.22 -5.33 10.02
CA ASN A 49 -12.00 -6.71 10.41
C ASN A 49 -10.91 -7.37 9.56
N GLN A 50 -10.39 -8.51 10.05
CA GLN A 50 -9.30 -9.26 9.41
C GLN A 50 -9.58 -9.73 8.00
N SER A 51 -10.78 -10.21 7.73
CA SER A 51 -11.16 -10.69 6.39
C SER A 51 -11.13 -9.54 5.37
N THR A 52 -11.69 -8.39 5.74
CA THR A 52 -11.70 -7.19 4.91
C THR A 52 -10.28 -6.67 4.68
N ALA A 53 -9.47 -6.51 5.73
CA ALA A 53 -8.09 -6.05 5.61
C ALA A 53 -7.25 -6.99 4.72
N SER A 54 -7.34 -8.30 4.96
CA SER A 54 -6.61 -9.32 4.19
C SER A 54 -7.02 -9.32 2.72
N ARG A 55 -8.32 -9.15 2.41
CA ARG A 55 -8.81 -9.05 1.04
C ARG A 55 -8.23 -7.84 0.31
N HIS A 56 -8.23 -6.66 0.94
CA HIS A 56 -7.66 -5.46 0.34
C HIS A 56 -6.15 -5.59 0.11
N LEU A 57 -5.42 -6.13 1.08
CA LEU A 57 -3.98 -6.41 0.97
C LEU A 57 -3.68 -7.42 -0.14
N GLY A 58 -4.51 -8.46 -0.28
CA GLY A 58 -4.39 -9.43 -1.37
C GLY A 58 -4.56 -8.79 -2.75
N ILE A 59 -5.53 -7.87 -2.91
CA ILE A 59 -5.73 -7.12 -4.16
C ILE A 59 -4.54 -6.22 -4.45
N LEU A 60 -4.06 -5.48 -3.45
CA LEU A 60 -2.88 -4.60 -3.59
C LEU A 60 -1.61 -5.41 -3.95
N LYS A 61 -1.44 -6.58 -3.34
CA LYS A 61 -0.33 -7.49 -3.62
C LYS A 61 -0.41 -8.07 -5.04
N ALA A 62 -1.58 -8.52 -5.47
CA ALA A 62 -1.79 -9.03 -6.82
C ALA A 62 -1.57 -7.94 -7.90
N ALA A 63 -1.77 -6.67 -7.55
CA ALA A 63 -1.47 -5.54 -8.40
C ALA A 63 0.00 -5.10 -8.35
N GLY A 64 0.82 -5.74 -7.51
CA GLY A 64 2.24 -5.40 -7.34
C GLY A 64 2.48 -4.08 -6.59
N ILE A 65 1.50 -3.57 -5.83
CA ILE A 65 1.64 -2.28 -5.11
C ILE A 65 2.33 -2.49 -3.76
N VAL A 66 2.05 -3.61 -3.12
CA VAL A 66 2.61 -3.99 -1.83
C VAL A 66 3.22 -5.38 -1.92
N ASP A 67 4.24 -5.65 -1.11
CA ASP A 67 4.69 -6.99 -0.83
C ASP A 67 4.59 -7.29 0.66
N SER A 68 4.79 -8.56 1.03
CA SER A 68 4.67 -9.05 2.38
C SER A 68 5.89 -9.84 2.81
N ARG A 69 6.45 -9.52 3.98
CA ARG A 69 7.49 -10.31 4.64
C ARG A 69 6.92 -11.04 5.85
N ARG A 70 7.33 -12.29 6.06
CA ARG A 70 7.06 -13.01 7.31
C ARG A 70 8.17 -12.76 8.31
N ASP A 71 7.79 -12.40 9.53
CA ASP A 71 8.69 -12.21 10.65
C ASP A 71 8.10 -12.95 11.87
N GLY A 72 8.64 -14.15 12.13
CA GLY A 72 8.04 -15.10 13.07
C GLY A 72 6.61 -15.48 12.68
N THR A 73 5.66 -15.21 13.59
CA THR A 73 4.22 -15.48 13.38
C THR A 73 3.52 -14.37 12.59
N TRP A 74 4.18 -13.22 12.39
CA TRP A 74 3.57 -12.02 11.85
C TRP A 74 3.87 -11.84 10.36
N VAL A 75 2.91 -11.24 9.65
CA VAL A 75 3.08 -10.84 8.25
C VAL A 75 3.07 -9.32 8.19
N HIS A 76 4.18 -8.76 7.75
CA HIS A 76 4.38 -7.33 7.54
C HIS A 76 4.21 -7.01 6.07
N TYR A 77 3.58 -5.88 5.78
CA TYR A 77 3.37 -5.37 4.43
C TYR A 77 4.13 -4.07 4.24
N ALA A 78 4.68 -3.87 3.05
CA ALA A 78 5.37 -2.64 2.66
C ALA A 78 5.03 -2.31 1.20
N ILE A 79 5.11 -1.03 0.83
CA ILE A 79 5.07 -0.63 -0.59
C ILE A 79 6.30 -1.21 -1.26
N THR A 80 6.12 -1.91 -2.38
CA THR A 80 7.21 -2.54 -3.10
C THR A 80 7.80 -1.60 -4.15
N GLU A 81 9.11 -1.73 -4.37
CA GLU A 81 9.77 -1.13 -5.52
C GLU A 81 9.15 -1.64 -6.82
N GLN A 82 9.08 -0.78 -7.82
CA GLN A 82 8.44 -1.07 -9.10
C GLN A 82 9.47 -1.14 -10.21
N ASP A 83 9.47 -2.23 -10.97
CA ASP A 83 10.32 -2.37 -12.16
C ASP A 83 9.86 -1.46 -13.32
N HIS A 84 8.57 -1.06 -13.32
CA HIS A 84 8.01 -0.23 -14.37
C HIS A 84 8.08 1.26 -14.02
N ALA A 85 8.94 2.02 -14.71
CA ALA A 85 9.25 3.42 -14.39
C ALA A 85 8.02 4.32 -14.19
N THR A 86 7.01 4.25 -15.06
CA THR A 86 5.81 5.09 -14.93
C THR A 86 4.93 4.71 -13.73
N VAL A 87 4.93 3.43 -13.34
CA VAL A 87 4.19 2.97 -12.14
C VAL A 87 4.93 3.42 -10.90
N ALA A 88 6.26 3.33 -10.89
CA ALA A 88 7.10 3.86 -9.82
C ALA A 88 6.83 5.34 -9.58
N GLN A 89 6.86 6.16 -10.64
CA GLN A 89 6.62 7.60 -10.55
C GLN A 89 5.20 7.92 -10.09
N ALA A 90 4.19 7.19 -10.57
CA ALA A 90 2.81 7.38 -10.12
C ALA A 90 2.63 7.06 -8.63
N LEU A 91 3.24 5.98 -8.14
CA LEU A 91 3.22 5.62 -6.72
C LEU A 91 3.99 6.64 -5.88
N GLU A 92 5.13 7.13 -6.34
CA GLU A 92 5.92 8.16 -5.64
C GLU A 92 5.14 9.47 -5.46
N VAL A 93 4.47 9.94 -6.51
CA VAL A 93 3.60 11.13 -6.42
C VAL A 93 2.45 10.89 -5.45
N LEU A 94 1.83 9.71 -5.49
CA LEU A 94 0.73 9.36 -4.60
C LEU A 94 1.18 9.31 -3.13
N THR A 95 2.29 8.63 -2.84
CA THR A 95 2.79 8.44 -1.47
C THR A 95 3.33 9.73 -0.86
N SER A 96 3.99 10.58 -1.66
CA SER A 96 4.44 11.90 -1.23
C SER A 96 3.26 12.85 -0.94
N ALA A 97 2.19 12.80 -1.75
CA ALA A 97 0.98 13.58 -1.49
C ALA A 97 0.30 13.19 -0.16
N PHE A 98 0.31 11.90 0.19
CA PHE A 98 -0.26 11.43 1.45
C PHE A 98 0.47 11.93 2.71
N GLY A 99 1.74 12.33 2.62
CA GLY A 99 2.49 12.87 3.76
C GLY A 99 1.87 14.12 4.40
N ALA A 100 1.01 14.86 3.69
CA ALA A 100 0.39 16.11 4.15
C ALA A 100 -1.07 15.96 4.65
N GLU A 101 -1.70 14.82 4.40
CA GLU A 101 -3.16 14.64 4.51
C GLU A 101 -3.65 14.48 5.97
N ARG A 102 -4.77 15.12 6.30
CA ARG A 102 -5.30 15.21 7.68
C ARG A 102 -5.97 13.89 8.11
N ALA A 103 -6.52 13.14 7.15
CA ALA A 103 -7.06 11.80 7.37
C ALA A 103 -5.96 10.81 7.81
N LEU A 104 -4.78 10.89 7.19
CA LEU A 104 -3.61 10.12 7.64
C LEU A 104 -3.23 10.47 9.07
N ARG A 105 -3.27 11.74 9.48
CA ARG A 105 -2.96 12.13 10.87
C ARG A 105 -3.88 11.46 11.88
N ALA A 106 -5.18 11.31 11.57
CA ALA A 106 -6.13 10.63 12.45
C ALA A 106 -5.89 9.11 12.47
N ASP A 107 -5.64 8.50 11.31
CA ASP A 107 -5.35 7.08 11.18
C ASP A 107 -4.01 6.73 11.85
N HIS A 108 -2.98 7.56 11.69
CA HIS A 108 -1.69 7.49 12.40
C HIS A 108 -1.82 7.72 13.90
N ALA A 109 -2.72 8.61 14.34
CA ALA A 109 -2.99 8.77 15.77
C ALA A 109 -3.67 7.54 16.38
N ARG A 110 -4.39 6.73 15.59
CA ARG A 110 -4.89 5.42 16.02
C ARG A 110 -3.78 4.36 15.98
N LEU A 111 -2.93 4.39 14.96
CA LEU A 111 -1.76 3.52 14.86
C LEU A 111 -0.78 3.70 16.04
N ARG A 112 -0.54 4.94 16.48
CA ARG A 112 0.29 5.24 17.66
C ARG A 112 -0.25 4.68 18.97
N ARG A 113 -1.54 4.30 19.00
CA ARG A 113 -2.20 3.70 20.16
C ARG A 113 -2.25 2.17 20.11
N SER A 114 -2.07 1.57 18.94
CA SER A 114 -1.69 0.15 18.85
C SER A 114 -0.22 0.00 19.20
N CYS A 115 0.17 -1.18 19.68
CA CYS A 115 1.57 -1.60 19.81
C CYS A 115 2.41 -1.01 18.67
N GLY A 116 3.44 -0.22 18.99
CA GLY A 116 4.16 0.59 18.00
C GLY A 116 4.81 -0.24 16.87
N PRO A 117 5.38 0.40 15.83
CA PRO A 117 5.96 -0.28 14.66
C PRO A 117 7.10 -1.30 14.93
N GLY A 118 7.45 -1.59 16.18
CA GLY A 118 8.32 -2.71 16.58
C GLY A 118 7.75 -3.60 17.71
N ALA A 119 6.54 -3.34 18.20
CA ALA A 119 5.96 -4.07 19.32
C ALA A 119 5.25 -5.37 18.91
N CYS A 120 4.99 -5.57 17.61
CA CYS A 120 4.62 -6.89 17.07
C CYS A 120 5.84 -7.81 16.83
N ALA A 121 7.06 -7.30 16.99
CA ALA A 121 8.30 -8.07 16.85
C ALA A 121 8.84 -8.59 18.21
N SER A 122 8.06 -8.44 19.29
CA SER A 122 8.42 -8.86 20.66
C SER A 122 7.50 -9.97 21.16
#